data_AF-A0A9D1F4K6-F1
#
_entry.id   AF-A0A9D1F4K6-F1
#
_cell.length_a   1.000
_cell.length_b   1.000
_cell.length_c   1.000
_cell.angle_alpha   90.00
_cell.angle_beta   90.00
_cell.angle_gamma   90.00
#
_symmetry.space_group_name_H-M   'P 1'
#
loop_
_entity.id
_entity.type
_entity.pdbx_description
1 polymer ?
#
loop_
_entity_poly.entity_id
_entity_poly.type
_entity_poly.pdbx_seq_one_letter_code
_entity_poly.pdbx_strand_id
1 'polypeptide(L)'
;MKSILKKGAAVFGALLMALTYPGSVFGAESPSVYVEGCSVEDGYLKIYTNDNISSQEQTLSAENFTITLGDTVLPCSQAVPFSDTGEGVAYVFLVDVSGSISSDRLEQMKEYLRRVTETLKDEDRVCLITLGNELAVGDFISGRDAITEEINGITGLYDDTNLYYGISQSLQILETSAQSLEKKALLVLSDGEDEQAAGITREEVSDQVEAAGIPVFTAAMLGEAPSATAQEFAKILGSFARLSSGGIHTAFGVDDISMEDSAARMAENINDSMVLYGDISGYDTSSSQAYLEVTLDLGDGGSSSDGRTISGQDMTMIAQANGDRVQEDAQPESAESQAGETSESAAGAETGDQRGESSSDSEAFGETGGEADSSGNTILGLAVWQLAVIGGVIGVIIVILILVIVLSRKKKHKNHEYPDGGPVDDAPAMTSMEEPLSPDAPMEDFPSEEIMDRDSQDPTAPEADDQGRDGEPDMDESDRGQAVNLGQADDQAQSQIQVYLTKIGMSEEKTYKIIVGKEVTLGRQPGRADYAFPEDGHMSGIHCALAYFDDRLILWDKGSMNGTYVNGIPITAPYALNCDDIIHIGNTEFRIHW
;
A
#
# COMPACT_ATOMS: atom_id res chain seq x y z
N MET A 1 38.73 63.53 -7.52
CA MET A 1 37.49 62.71 -7.60
C MET A 1 36.73 63.05 -8.89
N LYS A 2 36.92 62.26 -9.96
CA LYS A 2 36.07 62.27 -11.19
C LYS A 2 36.40 61.16 -12.22
N SER A 3 37.43 60.32 -11.99
CA SER A 3 37.87 59.27 -12.92
C SER A 3 37.51 57.82 -12.54
N ILE A 4 37.07 57.56 -11.30
CA ILE A 4 36.74 56.19 -10.84
C ILE A 4 35.32 55.76 -11.28
N LEU A 5 34.44 56.71 -11.61
CA LEU A 5 33.03 56.44 -11.96
C LEU A 5 32.79 56.01 -13.43
N LYS A 6 33.82 55.81 -14.25
CA LYS A 6 33.67 55.47 -15.70
C LYS A 6 34.07 54.05 -16.10
N LYS A 7 34.50 53.20 -15.16
CA LYS A 7 34.77 51.76 -15.44
C LYS A 7 33.73 50.78 -14.86
N GLY A 8 32.83 51.24 -13.98
CA GLY A 8 31.73 50.39 -13.47
C GLY A 8 30.52 50.26 -14.41
N ALA A 9 30.35 51.17 -15.37
CA ALA A 9 29.15 51.23 -16.20
C ALA A 9 29.14 50.27 -17.41
N ALA A 10 30.29 49.69 -17.78
CA ALA A 10 30.40 48.79 -18.94
C ALA A 10 30.14 47.31 -18.60
N VAL A 11 30.37 46.90 -17.34
CA VAL A 11 30.15 45.51 -16.90
C VAL A 11 28.67 45.25 -16.58
N PHE A 12 27.97 46.26 -16.05
CA PHE A 12 26.53 46.16 -15.78
C PHE A 12 25.64 46.12 -17.04
N GLY A 13 26.15 46.57 -18.19
CA GLY A 13 25.41 46.54 -19.46
C GLY A 13 25.40 45.16 -20.13
N ALA A 14 26.40 44.32 -19.89
CA ALA A 14 26.46 42.97 -20.45
C ALA A 14 25.66 41.95 -19.61
N LEU A 15 25.59 42.14 -18.28
CA LEU A 15 24.82 41.27 -17.39
C LEU A 15 23.29 41.45 -17.52
N LEU A 16 22.84 42.60 -18.02
CA LEU A 16 21.40 42.89 -18.21
C LEU A 16 20.87 42.54 -19.61
N MET A 17 21.74 42.16 -20.55
CA MET A 17 21.36 41.82 -21.93
C MET A 17 21.34 40.31 -22.23
N ALA A 18 21.52 39.49 -21.18
CA ALA A 18 21.22 38.05 -21.19
C ALA A 18 19.84 37.73 -20.58
N LEU A 19 19.07 38.74 -20.19
CA LEU A 19 17.77 38.63 -19.49
C LEU A 19 16.55 38.87 -20.41
N THR A 20 16.74 38.82 -21.74
CA THR A 20 15.67 39.04 -22.73
C THR A 20 15.58 37.97 -23.80
N TYR A 21 16.20 36.82 -23.58
CA TYR A 21 15.69 35.56 -24.11
C TYR A 21 15.01 34.83 -22.96
N PRO A 22 13.66 34.79 -22.91
CA PRO A 22 13.00 33.62 -22.37
C PRO A 22 13.25 32.49 -23.38
N GLY A 23 14.47 31.96 -23.38
CA GLY A 23 14.62 30.56 -23.72
C GLY A 23 13.79 29.84 -22.67
N SER A 24 12.73 29.16 -23.09
CA SER A 24 11.92 28.35 -22.20
C SER A 24 12.81 27.25 -21.63
N VAL A 25 13.44 27.53 -20.49
CA VAL A 25 13.81 26.48 -19.55
C VAL A 25 12.47 25.98 -19.05
N PHE A 26 11.90 25.02 -19.80
CA PHE A 26 11.07 24.01 -19.19
C PHE A 26 11.89 23.52 -18.00
N GLY A 27 11.37 23.71 -16.79
CA GLY A 27 11.86 22.94 -15.67
C GLY A 27 11.46 21.52 -16.00
N ALA A 28 12.41 20.73 -16.51
CA ALA A 28 12.27 19.29 -16.43
C ALA A 28 12.08 19.00 -14.94
N GLU A 29 10.98 18.36 -14.59
CA GLU A 29 10.84 17.83 -13.24
C GLU A 29 11.99 16.85 -13.04
N SER A 30 12.59 16.86 -11.85
CA SER A 30 13.64 15.89 -11.54
C SER A 30 13.04 14.49 -11.72
N PRO A 31 13.74 13.54 -12.36
CA PRO A 31 13.19 12.22 -12.61
C PRO A 31 12.68 11.58 -11.32
N SER A 32 11.57 10.87 -11.41
CA SER A 32 11.13 9.91 -10.40
C SER A 32 11.47 8.50 -10.85
N VAL A 33 11.69 7.60 -9.90
CA VAL A 33 11.56 6.17 -10.09
C VAL A 33 10.98 5.61 -8.80
N TYR A 34 10.03 4.70 -8.91
CA TYR A 34 9.38 4.01 -7.80
C TYR A 34 9.46 2.51 -8.04
N VAL A 35 9.88 1.73 -7.05
CA VAL A 35 9.99 0.27 -7.13
C VAL A 35 8.71 -0.35 -6.58
N GLU A 36 7.81 -0.74 -7.48
CA GLU A 36 6.50 -1.27 -7.11
C GLU A 36 6.62 -2.68 -6.53
N GLY A 37 7.37 -3.56 -7.20
CA GLY A 37 7.52 -4.96 -6.82
C GLY A 37 8.55 -5.69 -7.66
N CYS A 38 8.80 -6.95 -7.32
CA CYS A 38 9.70 -7.81 -8.07
C CYS A 38 9.31 -9.28 -7.97
N SER A 39 9.71 -10.05 -8.98
CA SER A 39 9.54 -11.51 -9.07
C SER A 39 10.80 -12.14 -9.66
N VAL A 40 10.94 -13.46 -9.59
CA VAL A 40 12.08 -14.20 -10.16
C VAL A 40 11.60 -15.05 -11.33
N GLU A 41 12.12 -14.78 -12.53
CA GLU A 41 11.73 -15.44 -13.78
C GLU A 41 12.99 -15.79 -14.58
N ASP A 42 13.15 -17.06 -15.00
CA ASP A 42 14.28 -17.58 -15.80
C ASP A 42 15.70 -17.20 -15.31
N GLY A 43 15.84 -16.99 -13.98
CA GLY A 43 17.10 -16.56 -13.35
C GLY A 43 17.43 -15.09 -13.56
N TYR A 44 16.42 -14.27 -13.79
CA TYR A 44 16.45 -12.82 -13.68
C TYR A 44 15.57 -12.38 -12.50
N LEU A 45 15.98 -11.30 -11.83
CA LEU A 45 15.08 -10.53 -10.98
C LEU A 45 14.32 -9.56 -11.88
N LYS A 46 13.04 -9.85 -12.10
CA LYS A 46 12.11 -9.04 -12.86
C LYS A 46 11.49 -8.01 -11.93
N ILE A 47 11.70 -6.73 -12.21
CA ILE A 47 11.35 -5.61 -11.32
C ILE A 47 10.37 -4.69 -12.04
N TYR A 48 9.26 -4.37 -11.39
CA TYR A 48 8.28 -3.41 -11.88
C TYR A 48 8.59 -2.04 -11.28
N THR A 49 8.71 -1.04 -12.14
CA THR A 49 8.98 0.35 -11.72
C THR A 49 8.02 1.32 -12.39
N ASN A 50 7.69 2.39 -11.68
CA ASN A 50 6.99 3.54 -12.27
C ASN A 50 7.91 4.76 -12.17
N ASP A 51 8.23 5.36 -13.31
CA ASP A 51 9.12 6.52 -13.40
C ASP A 51 8.38 7.83 -13.75
N ASN A 52 7.07 7.75 -14.02
CA ASN A 52 6.20 8.84 -14.50
C ASN A 52 6.67 9.54 -15.80
N ILE A 53 7.56 8.93 -16.57
CA ILE A 53 8.02 9.47 -17.86
C ILE A 53 7.18 8.82 -18.97
N SER A 54 6.47 9.64 -19.76
CA SER A 54 5.77 9.11 -20.93
C SER A 54 6.78 8.63 -21.96
N SER A 55 6.53 7.46 -22.56
CA SER A 55 7.33 6.89 -23.65
C SER A 55 7.39 7.80 -24.89
N GLN A 56 6.43 8.74 -25.00
CA GLN A 56 6.39 9.79 -26.02
C GLN A 56 7.34 10.96 -25.73
N GLU A 57 7.67 11.22 -24.46
CA GLU A 57 8.58 12.28 -24.04
C GLU A 57 10.03 11.81 -24.06
N GLN A 58 10.31 10.61 -23.55
CA GLN A 58 11.64 10.02 -23.54
C GLN A 58 11.59 8.49 -23.57
N THR A 59 12.30 7.89 -24.53
CA THR A 59 12.49 6.43 -24.57
C THR A 59 13.60 6.03 -23.61
N LEU A 60 13.26 5.24 -22.59
CA LEU A 60 14.23 4.67 -21.64
C LEU A 60 14.77 3.32 -22.15
N SER A 61 15.93 2.93 -21.63
CA SER A 61 16.62 1.69 -21.99
C SER A 61 17.39 1.12 -20.79
N ALA A 62 17.90 -0.11 -20.88
CA ALA A 62 18.67 -0.73 -19.81
C ALA A 62 19.89 0.11 -19.34
N GLU A 63 20.47 0.92 -20.23
CA GLU A 63 21.59 1.82 -19.89
C GLU A 63 21.20 2.97 -18.94
N ASN A 64 19.90 3.27 -18.81
CA ASN A 64 19.39 4.29 -17.88
C ASN A 64 19.21 3.77 -16.45
N PHE A 65 19.28 2.45 -16.22
CA PHE A 65 18.95 1.84 -14.94
C PHE A 65 20.15 1.13 -14.31
N THR A 66 20.44 1.44 -13.05
CA THR A 66 21.31 0.64 -12.19
C THR A 66 20.46 -0.12 -11.19
N ILE A 67 20.60 -1.45 -11.15
CA ILE A 67 19.91 -2.32 -10.21
C ILE A 67 20.93 -2.78 -9.16
N THR A 68 20.66 -2.56 -7.89
CA THR A 68 21.50 -3.01 -6.77
C THR A 68 20.70 -3.90 -5.85
N LEU A 69 21.26 -5.06 -5.48
CA LEU A 69 20.68 -5.98 -4.51
C LEU A 69 21.68 -6.21 -3.35
N GLY A 70 21.35 -5.66 -2.17
CA GLY A 70 22.30 -5.54 -1.07
C GLY A 70 23.52 -4.70 -1.48
N ASP A 71 24.71 -5.26 -1.41
CA ASP A 71 25.95 -4.62 -1.87
C ASP A 71 26.35 -4.98 -3.33
N THR A 72 25.50 -5.72 -4.06
CA THR A 72 25.83 -6.24 -5.41
C THR A 72 25.04 -5.51 -6.49
N VAL A 73 25.73 -4.92 -7.46
CA VAL A 73 25.09 -4.39 -8.68
C VAL A 73 24.75 -5.55 -9.61
N LEU A 74 23.47 -5.71 -9.93
CA LEU A 74 22.99 -6.69 -10.90
C LEU A 74 23.05 -6.09 -12.32
N PRO A 75 23.59 -6.79 -13.33
CA PRO A 75 23.55 -6.33 -14.71
C PRO A 75 22.09 -6.18 -15.18
N CYS A 76 21.66 -4.97 -15.51
CA CYS A 76 20.38 -4.72 -16.17
C CYS A 76 20.47 -5.25 -17.62
N SER A 77 19.88 -6.42 -17.86
CA SER A 77 19.94 -7.11 -19.14
C SER A 77 18.91 -6.58 -20.15
N GLN A 78 17.77 -6.12 -19.65
CA GLN A 78 16.66 -5.59 -20.43
C GLN A 78 15.85 -4.60 -19.57
N ALA A 79 15.33 -3.57 -20.22
CA ALA A 79 14.31 -2.68 -19.70
C ALA A 79 13.28 -2.48 -20.82
N VAL A 80 12.00 -2.72 -20.55
CA VAL A 80 10.90 -2.56 -21.52
C VAL A 80 9.68 -1.90 -20.87
N PRO A 81 8.84 -1.16 -21.62
CA PRO A 81 7.53 -0.74 -21.13
C PRO A 81 6.67 -1.94 -20.72
N PHE A 82 5.86 -1.78 -19.68
CA PHE A 82 4.95 -2.78 -19.18
C PHE A 82 3.89 -3.18 -20.24
N SER A 83 3.51 -2.25 -21.12
CA SER A 83 2.64 -2.55 -22.26
C SER A 83 3.21 -3.62 -23.21
N ASP A 84 4.53 -3.78 -23.28
CA ASP A 84 5.20 -4.74 -24.16
C ASP A 84 5.31 -6.15 -23.57
N THR A 85 5.06 -6.34 -22.25
CA THR A 85 5.16 -7.69 -21.63
C THR A 85 3.91 -8.55 -21.87
N GLY A 86 2.77 -7.93 -22.20
CA GLY A 86 1.49 -8.61 -22.36
C GLY A 86 0.85 -9.06 -21.04
N GLU A 87 1.37 -8.63 -19.89
CA GLU A 87 0.82 -8.96 -18.58
C GLU A 87 -0.41 -8.10 -18.23
N GLY A 88 -1.32 -8.66 -17.43
CA GLY A 88 -2.48 -7.96 -16.90
C GLY A 88 -2.18 -7.22 -15.59
N VAL A 89 -3.04 -6.28 -15.22
CA VAL A 89 -2.98 -5.53 -13.96
C VAL A 89 -4.14 -5.93 -13.05
N ALA A 90 -3.86 -6.11 -11.76
CA ALA A 90 -4.89 -6.24 -10.73
C ALA A 90 -5.28 -4.86 -10.20
N TYR A 91 -6.51 -4.46 -10.47
CA TYR A 91 -7.11 -3.20 -9.99
C TYR A 91 -8.05 -3.44 -8.82
N VAL A 92 -8.03 -2.54 -7.84
CA VAL A 92 -9.18 -2.30 -6.96
C VAL A 92 -9.78 -0.94 -7.30
N PHE A 93 -11.08 -0.91 -7.55
CA PHE A 93 -11.87 0.31 -7.73
C PHE A 93 -12.67 0.55 -6.46
N LEU A 94 -12.19 1.45 -5.61
CA LEU A 94 -12.86 1.89 -4.39
C LEU A 94 -13.78 3.07 -4.70
N VAL A 95 -15.09 2.86 -4.57
CA VAL A 95 -16.13 3.83 -4.96
C VAL A 95 -16.93 4.24 -3.74
N ASP A 96 -16.82 5.50 -3.37
CA ASP A 96 -17.63 6.14 -2.35
C ASP A 96 -19.09 6.22 -2.79
N VAL A 97 -19.96 5.63 -1.97
CA VAL A 97 -21.41 5.60 -2.15
C VAL A 97 -22.14 6.12 -0.90
N SER A 98 -21.43 6.82 -0.02
CA SER A 98 -21.93 7.36 1.24
C SER A 98 -23.07 8.38 1.08
N GLY A 99 -23.70 8.74 2.21
CA GLY A 99 -24.83 9.68 2.24
C GLY A 99 -24.51 11.11 1.76
N SER A 100 -23.23 11.48 1.65
CA SER A 100 -22.78 12.76 1.08
C SER A 100 -22.86 12.78 -0.47
N ILE A 101 -22.86 11.60 -1.10
CA ILE A 101 -22.79 11.43 -2.55
C ILE A 101 -24.20 11.54 -3.17
N SER A 102 -24.43 12.62 -3.92
CA SER A 102 -25.69 12.80 -4.65
C SER A 102 -25.83 11.81 -5.82
N SER A 103 -27.06 11.56 -6.28
CA SER A 103 -27.35 10.71 -7.45
C SER A 103 -26.57 11.13 -8.69
N ASP A 104 -26.44 12.45 -8.89
CA ASP A 104 -25.79 13.02 -10.07
C ASP A 104 -24.25 12.88 -9.98
N ARG A 105 -23.71 12.94 -8.75
CA ARG A 105 -22.29 12.66 -8.48
C ARG A 105 -21.99 11.16 -8.63
N LEU A 106 -22.87 10.29 -8.15
CA LEU A 106 -22.73 8.84 -8.31
C LEU A 106 -22.75 8.43 -9.79
N GLU A 107 -23.61 9.02 -10.63
CA GLU A 107 -23.59 8.72 -12.06
C GLU A 107 -22.34 9.30 -12.76
N GLN A 108 -21.79 10.43 -12.29
CA GLN A 108 -20.48 10.92 -12.75
C GLN A 108 -19.33 9.97 -12.37
N MET A 109 -19.37 9.39 -11.16
CA MET A 109 -18.43 8.35 -10.74
C MET A 109 -18.55 7.11 -11.63
N LYS A 110 -19.77 6.62 -11.86
CA LYS A 110 -20.05 5.48 -12.76
C LYS A 110 -19.60 5.74 -14.18
N GLU A 111 -19.82 6.94 -14.71
CA GLU A 111 -19.34 7.32 -16.04
C GLU A 111 -17.80 7.32 -16.11
N TYR A 112 -17.12 7.89 -15.12
CA TYR A 112 -15.65 7.85 -15.08
C TYR A 112 -15.10 6.42 -14.99
N LEU A 113 -15.72 5.55 -14.19
CA LEU A 113 -15.36 4.12 -14.14
C LEU A 113 -15.55 3.43 -15.50
N ARG A 114 -16.60 3.77 -16.28
CA ARG A 114 -16.76 3.27 -17.65
C ARG A 114 -15.61 3.75 -18.55
N ARG A 115 -15.17 5.01 -18.45
CA ARG A 115 -14.02 5.53 -19.23
C ARG A 115 -12.71 4.83 -18.88
N VAL A 116 -12.47 4.55 -17.59
CA VAL A 116 -11.32 3.73 -17.17
C VAL A 116 -11.48 2.31 -17.72
N THR A 117 -12.67 1.72 -17.67
CA THR A 117 -12.95 0.36 -18.21
C THR A 117 -12.71 0.27 -19.73
N GLU A 118 -12.90 1.36 -20.48
CA GLU A 118 -12.60 1.43 -21.92
C GLU A 118 -11.09 1.36 -22.24
N THR A 119 -10.21 1.67 -21.28
CA THR A 119 -8.75 1.58 -21.45
C THR A 119 -8.15 0.22 -21.06
N LEU A 120 -8.87 -0.59 -20.28
CA LEU A 120 -8.41 -1.89 -19.75
C LEU A 120 -8.19 -2.95 -20.84
N LYS A 121 -7.19 -3.80 -20.64
CA LYS A 121 -6.87 -4.98 -21.46
C LYS A 121 -7.76 -6.19 -21.09
N ASP A 122 -7.72 -7.25 -21.88
CA ASP A 122 -8.50 -8.47 -21.60
C ASP A 122 -7.87 -9.30 -20.45
N GLU A 123 -6.58 -9.12 -20.21
CA GLU A 123 -5.79 -9.74 -19.13
C GLU A 123 -5.98 -9.05 -17.77
N ASP A 124 -6.50 -7.82 -17.76
CA ASP A 124 -6.69 -7.02 -16.55
C ASP A 124 -7.85 -7.56 -15.69
N ARG A 125 -7.72 -7.41 -14.37
CA ARG A 125 -8.72 -7.85 -13.39
C ARG A 125 -9.11 -6.69 -12.49
N VAL A 126 -10.40 -6.52 -12.25
CA VAL A 126 -10.96 -5.47 -11.39
C VAL A 126 -11.72 -6.11 -10.24
N CYS A 127 -11.39 -5.72 -9.01
CA CYS A 127 -12.27 -5.87 -7.85
C CYS A 127 -12.94 -4.53 -7.58
N LEU A 128 -14.27 -4.51 -7.62
CA LEU A 128 -15.08 -3.33 -7.29
C LEU A 128 -15.43 -3.35 -5.81
N ILE A 129 -15.16 -2.26 -5.09
CA ILE A 129 -15.48 -2.10 -3.68
C ILE A 129 -16.33 -0.84 -3.53
N THR A 130 -17.53 -0.96 -2.94
CA THR A 130 -18.34 0.21 -2.59
C THR A 130 -18.20 0.56 -1.12
N LEU A 131 -18.01 1.85 -0.83
CA LEU A 131 -17.72 2.41 0.48
C LEU A 131 -18.91 3.19 1.04
N GLY A 132 -19.37 2.79 2.23
CA GLY A 132 -20.16 3.61 3.15
C GLY A 132 -19.62 3.45 4.56
N ASN A 133 -20.49 3.18 5.55
CA ASN A 133 -20.06 2.83 6.90
C ASN A 133 -19.41 1.44 6.96
N GLU A 134 -19.85 0.53 6.09
CA GLU A 134 -19.22 -0.77 5.83
C GLU A 134 -18.71 -0.84 4.37
N LEU A 135 -17.82 -1.80 4.10
CA LEU A 135 -17.34 -2.09 2.75
C LEU A 135 -18.10 -3.27 2.17
N ALA A 136 -18.64 -3.11 0.96
CA ALA A 136 -19.05 -4.26 0.13
C ALA A 136 -17.93 -4.54 -0.88
N VAL A 137 -17.29 -5.70 -0.74
CA VAL A 137 -16.15 -6.13 -1.58
C VAL A 137 -16.65 -7.13 -2.61
N GLY A 138 -16.46 -6.83 -3.89
CA GLY A 138 -16.76 -7.74 -5.01
C GLY A 138 -15.67 -8.77 -5.27
N ASP A 139 -15.96 -9.72 -6.16
CA ASP A 139 -14.96 -10.64 -6.70
C ASP A 139 -14.04 -9.93 -7.72
N PHE A 140 -12.84 -10.47 -7.94
CA PHE A 140 -11.99 -10.05 -9.07
C PHE A 140 -12.57 -10.59 -10.39
N ILE A 141 -13.04 -9.68 -11.24
CA ILE A 141 -13.62 -9.98 -12.55
C ILE A 141 -12.75 -9.44 -13.69
N SER A 142 -12.88 -10.01 -14.88
CA SER A 142 -12.19 -9.58 -16.10
C SER A 142 -13.17 -9.45 -17.27
N GLY A 143 -12.77 -8.70 -18.30
CA GLY A 143 -13.60 -8.40 -19.46
C GLY A 143 -14.51 -7.19 -19.25
N ARG A 144 -14.44 -6.25 -20.19
CA ARG A 144 -15.08 -4.91 -20.10
C ARG A 144 -16.59 -4.95 -19.90
N ASP A 145 -17.29 -5.91 -20.51
CA ASP A 145 -18.74 -6.06 -20.39
C ASP A 145 -19.16 -6.41 -18.95
N ALA A 146 -18.46 -7.36 -18.30
CA ALA A 146 -18.74 -7.77 -16.93
C ALA A 146 -18.43 -6.66 -15.92
N ILE A 147 -17.31 -5.96 -16.11
CA ILE A 147 -16.92 -4.80 -15.30
C ILE A 147 -17.97 -3.68 -15.44
N THR A 148 -18.46 -3.45 -16.66
CA THR A 148 -19.53 -2.47 -16.93
C THR A 148 -20.87 -2.87 -16.29
N GLU A 149 -21.18 -4.17 -16.21
CA GLU A 149 -22.39 -4.67 -15.53
C GLU A 149 -22.35 -4.39 -14.01
N GLU A 150 -21.23 -4.70 -13.34
CA GLU A 150 -21.01 -4.38 -11.92
C GLU A 150 -21.07 -2.86 -11.67
N ILE A 151 -20.39 -2.04 -12.48
CA ILE A 151 -20.45 -0.57 -12.39
C ILE A 151 -21.90 -0.08 -12.50
N ASN A 152 -22.68 -0.64 -13.42
CA ASN A 152 -24.09 -0.27 -13.58
C ASN A 152 -24.94 -0.67 -12.37
N GLY A 153 -24.57 -1.75 -11.66
CA GLY A 153 -25.20 -2.21 -10.42
C GLY A 153 -25.00 -1.29 -9.20
N ILE A 154 -23.97 -0.42 -9.19
CA ILE A 154 -23.67 0.47 -8.05
C ILE A 154 -24.87 1.38 -7.73
N THR A 155 -25.28 1.38 -6.45
CA THR A 155 -26.31 2.24 -5.86
C THR A 155 -25.78 2.99 -4.63
N GLY A 156 -26.29 4.21 -4.39
CA GLY A 156 -25.96 4.99 -3.21
C GLY A 156 -26.52 4.39 -1.90
N LEU A 157 -25.79 4.61 -0.81
CA LEU A 157 -26.15 4.28 0.57
C LEU A 157 -26.54 5.57 1.33
N TYR A 158 -27.03 5.42 2.56
CA TYR A 158 -27.39 6.55 3.44
C TYR A 158 -26.60 6.50 4.75
N ASP A 159 -25.31 6.16 4.62
CA ASP A 159 -24.40 5.87 5.73
C ASP A 159 -23.19 6.83 5.72
N ASP A 160 -22.53 6.97 6.88
CA ASP A 160 -21.33 7.81 7.07
C ASP A 160 -20.11 7.26 6.29
N THR A 161 -19.19 8.12 5.87
CA THR A 161 -18.01 7.75 5.06
C THR A 161 -16.82 7.29 5.92
N ASN A 162 -16.29 6.09 5.66
CA ASN A 162 -15.07 5.55 6.29
C ASN A 162 -13.91 5.37 5.26
N LEU A 163 -13.50 6.48 4.65
CA LEU A 163 -12.57 6.54 3.52
C LEU A 163 -11.19 5.96 3.87
N TYR A 164 -10.65 6.28 5.04
CA TYR A 164 -9.32 5.80 5.44
C TYR A 164 -9.29 4.28 5.60
N TYR A 165 -10.34 3.68 6.20
CA TYR A 165 -10.47 2.22 6.27
C TYR A 165 -10.64 1.60 4.87
N GLY A 166 -11.45 2.21 4.00
CA GLY A 166 -11.63 1.76 2.62
C GLY A 166 -10.32 1.67 1.84
N ILE A 167 -9.46 2.69 1.92
CA ILE A 167 -8.14 2.70 1.27
C ILE A 167 -7.25 1.60 1.86
N SER A 168 -7.17 1.50 3.19
CA SER A 168 -6.38 0.49 3.89
C SER A 168 -6.75 -0.94 3.48
N GLN A 169 -8.04 -1.27 3.48
CA GLN A 169 -8.53 -2.58 3.06
C GLN A 169 -8.32 -2.83 1.55
N SER A 170 -8.43 -1.80 0.72
CA SER A 170 -8.17 -1.92 -0.71
C SER A 170 -6.72 -2.29 -1.02
N LEU A 171 -5.75 -1.69 -0.31
CA LEU A 171 -4.34 -2.07 -0.40
C LEU A 171 -4.12 -3.50 0.09
N GLN A 172 -4.67 -3.87 1.25
CA GLN A 172 -4.57 -5.23 1.79
C GLN A 172 -5.18 -6.28 0.83
N ILE A 173 -6.28 -5.95 0.14
CA ILE A 173 -6.91 -6.80 -0.88
C ILE A 173 -5.97 -6.96 -2.09
N LEU A 174 -5.31 -5.90 -2.57
CA LEU A 174 -4.33 -5.98 -3.66
C LEU A 174 -3.07 -6.78 -3.25
N GLU A 175 -2.60 -6.64 -2.02
CA GLU A 175 -1.49 -7.44 -1.48
C GLU A 175 -1.87 -8.94 -1.38
N THR A 176 -3.04 -9.25 -0.81
CA THR A 176 -3.45 -10.61 -0.44
C THR A 176 -4.11 -11.39 -1.57
N SER A 177 -4.85 -10.71 -2.47
CA SER A 177 -5.63 -11.36 -3.54
C SER A 177 -4.77 -11.71 -4.75
N ALA A 178 -3.64 -12.37 -4.49
CA ALA A 178 -2.65 -12.83 -5.45
C ALA A 178 -3.16 -13.96 -6.36
N GLN A 179 -4.26 -13.70 -7.09
CA GLN A 179 -4.58 -14.39 -8.33
C GLN A 179 -3.61 -13.90 -9.44
N SER A 180 -2.35 -14.30 -9.31
CA SER A 180 -1.32 -14.37 -10.37
C SER A 180 -0.85 -13.09 -11.08
N LEU A 181 -1.23 -11.88 -10.66
CA LEU A 181 -0.76 -10.63 -11.29
C LEU A 181 0.14 -9.81 -10.34
N GLU A 182 1.35 -9.54 -10.82
CA GLU A 182 2.38 -8.78 -10.08
C GLU A 182 2.11 -7.26 -10.11
N LYS A 183 1.73 -6.72 -11.27
CA LYS A 183 1.38 -5.30 -11.43
C LYS A 183 0.00 -5.03 -10.84
N LYS A 184 -0.07 -4.02 -9.95
CA LYS A 184 -1.25 -3.70 -9.14
C LYS A 184 -1.55 -2.20 -9.22
N ALA A 185 -2.82 -1.81 -9.05
CA ALA A 185 -3.21 -0.41 -8.96
C ALA A 185 -4.49 -0.23 -8.12
N LEU A 186 -4.55 0.86 -7.36
CA LEU A 186 -5.76 1.28 -6.63
C LEU A 186 -6.33 2.52 -7.30
N LEU A 187 -7.64 2.54 -7.58
CA LEU A 187 -8.37 3.72 -8.01
C LEU A 187 -9.45 4.07 -6.98
N VAL A 188 -9.37 5.28 -6.41
CA VAL A 188 -10.33 5.77 -5.40
C VAL A 188 -11.18 6.90 -5.97
N LEU A 189 -12.51 6.72 -5.93
CA LEU A 189 -13.50 7.75 -6.25
C LEU A 189 -14.22 8.14 -4.96
N SER A 190 -14.06 9.39 -4.53
CA SER A 190 -14.71 9.98 -3.33
C SER A 190 -14.74 11.50 -3.51
N ASP A 191 -15.48 12.26 -2.70
CA ASP A 191 -15.25 13.71 -2.60
C ASP A 191 -14.14 14.08 -1.60
N GLY A 192 -13.62 13.09 -0.87
CA GLY A 192 -12.47 13.19 0.02
C GLY A 192 -12.80 13.55 1.47
N GLU A 193 -14.09 13.59 1.83
CA GLU A 193 -14.52 13.73 3.22
C GLU A 193 -14.45 12.36 3.91
N ASP A 194 -13.90 12.33 5.13
CA ASP A 194 -13.91 11.16 6.02
C ASP A 194 -14.68 11.57 7.27
N GLU A 195 -15.76 10.84 7.56
CA GLU A 195 -16.76 11.25 8.58
C GLU A 195 -16.58 10.49 9.90
N GLN A 196 -15.60 9.58 9.98
CA GLN A 196 -15.39 8.73 11.15
C GLN A 196 -14.53 9.41 12.23
N ALA A 197 -15.11 9.57 13.42
CA ALA A 197 -14.42 10.13 14.58
C ALA A 197 -13.48 9.12 15.30
N ALA A 198 -13.55 7.84 14.95
CA ALA A 198 -12.73 6.77 15.50
C ALA A 198 -12.50 5.68 14.44
N GLY A 199 -11.26 5.23 14.28
CA GLY A 199 -10.86 4.32 13.22
C GLY A 199 -9.37 4.46 12.93
N ILE A 200 -8.95 4.05 11.74
CA ILE A 200 -7.60 4.27 11.24
C ILE A 200 -7.40 5.76 10.89
N THR A 201 -6.25 6.31 11.24
CA THR A 201 -5.91 7.71 10.96
C THR A 201 -5.42 7.92 9.55
N ARG A 202 -5.47 9.19 9.09
CA ARG A 202 -4.88 9.60 7.81
C ARG A 202 -3.38 9.26 7.74
N GLU A 203 -2.66 9.47 8.82
CA GLU A 203 -1.23 9.20 8.94
C GLU A 203 -0.94 7.70 8.76
N GLU A 204 -1.70 6.81 9.41
CA GLU A 204 -1.55 5.35 9.24
C GLU A 204 -1.86 4.90 7.81
N VAL A 205 -2.84 5.48 7.14
CA VAL A 205 -3.09 5.21 5.70
C VAL A 205 -1.98 5.78 4.82
N SER A 206 -1.40 6.93 5.18
CA SER A 206 -0.29 7.53 4.44
C SER A 206 0.94 6.63 4.47
N ASP A 207 1.29 6.11 5.65
CA ASP A 207 2.39 5.16 5.85
C ASP A 207 2.14 3.84 5.08
N GLN A 208 0.89 3.35 5.04
CA GLN A 208 0.51 2.17 4.24
C GLN A 208 0.62 2.40 2.74
N VAL A 209 0.17 3.55 2.24
CA VAL A 209 0.23 3.91 0.82
C VAL A 209 1.69 4.05 0.35
N GLU A 210 2.57 4.62 1.16
CA GLU A 210 4.00 4.72 0.89
C GLU A 210 4.69 3.34 0.92
N ALA A 211 4.31 2.46 1.85
CA ALA A 211 4.92 1.13 2.00
C ALA A 211 4.43 0.07 1.01
N ALA A 212 3.24 0.20 0.44
CA ALA A 212 2.62 -0.84 -0.40
C ALA A 212 3.37 -1.09 -1.72
N GLY A 213 4.01 -0.06 -2.30
CA GLY A 213 4.58 -0.14 -3.65
C GLY A 213 3.50 -0.17 -4.74
N ILE A 214 2.32 0.37 -4.49
CA ILE A 214 1.16 0.32 -5.41
C ILE A 214 0.80 1.73 -5.86
N PRO A 215 0.68 2.03 -7.17
CA PRO A 215 0.13 3.30 -7.65
C PRO A 215 -1.32 3.51 -7.17
N VAL A 216 -1.58 4.63 -6.51
CA VAL A 216 -2.92 5.03 -6.04
C VAL A 216 -3.43 6.20 -6.89
N PHE A 217 -4.38 5.92 -7.77
CA PHE A 217 -5.11 6.92 -8.54
C PHE A 217 -6.28 7.43 -7.71
N THR A 218 -6.54 8.75 -7.77
CA THR A 218 -7.64 9.36 -7.02
C THR A 218 -8.43 10.34 -7.88
N ALA A 219 -9.76 10.20 -7.88
CA ALA A 219 -10.67 11.00 -8.69
C ALA A 219 -11.72 11.66 -7.79
N ALA A 220 -11.56 12.97 -7.53
CA ALA A 220 -12.49 13.73 -6.72
C ALA A 220 -13.64 14.32 -7.56
N MET A 221 -14.88 13.91 -7.28
CA MET A 221 -16.07 14.33 -8.05
C MET A 221 -16.79 15.50 -7.37
N LEU A 222 -16.29 16.73 -7.56
CA LEU A 222 -16.72 17.87 -6.74
C LEU A 222 -17.94 18.64 -7.30
N GLY A 223 -18.28 18.44 -8.57
CA GLY A 223 -19.40 19.12 -9.25
C GLY A 223 -19.09 20.55 -9.70
N GLU A 224 -20.10 21.30 -10.14
CA GLU A 224 -19.91 22.68 -10.60
C GLU A 224 -19.61 23.65 -9.45
N ALA A 225 -18.54 24.46 -9.60
CA ALA A 225 -18.13 25.51 -8.67
C ALA A 225 -17.98 25.04 -7.19
N PRO A 226 -17.08 24.08 -6.91
CA PRO A 226 -17.00 23.41 -5.61
C PRO A 226 -16.54 24.34 -4.49
N SER A 227 -17.06 24.08 -3.29
CA SER A 227 -16.77 24.88 -2.09
C SER A 227 -15.28 24.81 -1.70
N ALA A 228 -14.80 25.81 -0.95
CA ALA A 228 -13.43 25.78 -0.45
C ALA A 228 -13.15 24.55 0.43
N THR A 229 -14.13 24.08 1.21
CA THR A 229 -14.01 22.87 2.03
C THR A 229 -13.86 21.62 1.17
N ALA A 230 -14.71 21.44 0.15
CA ALA A 230 -14.64 20.32 -0.78
C ALA A 230 -13.30 20.28 -1.55
N GLN A 231 -12.73 21.45 -1.87
CA GLN A 231 -11.39 21.54 -2.46
C GLN A 231 -10.26 21.18 -1.48
N GLU A 232 -10.42 21.38 -0.17
CA GLU A 232 -9.45 20.90 0.83
C GLU A 232 -9.56 19.38 1.03
N PHE A 233 -10.77 18.82 1.04
CA PHE A 233 -10.99 17.37 1.08
C PHE A 233 -10.41 16.67 -0.15
N ALA A 234 -10.62 17.18 -1.36
CA ALA A 234 -9.95 16.69 -2.56
C ALA A 234 -8.42 16.74 -2.47
N LYS A 235 -7.82 17.78 -1.87
CA LYS A 235 -6.37 17.86 -1.66
C LYS A 235 -5.86 16.80 -0.67
N ILE A 236 -6.66 16.46 0.35
CA ILE A 236 -6.38 15.38 1.30
C ILE A 236 -6.42 14.03 0.58
N LEU A 237 -7.51 13.73 -0.13
CA LEU A 237 -7.61 12.53 -0.97
C LEU A 237 -6.43 12.41 -1.95
N GLY A 238 -6.14 13.48 -2.70
CA GLY A 238 -5.01 13.53 -3.62
C GLY A 238 -3.63 13.47 -2.95
N SER A 239 -3.52 13.54 -1.62
CA SER A 239 -2.24 13.33 -0.95
C SER A 239 -1.82 11.86 -0.94
N PHE A 240 -2.77 10.93 -0.93
CA PHE A 240 -2.47 9.50 -1.07
C PHE A 240 -1.87 9.20 -2.45
N ALA A 241 -2.45 9.75 -3.53
CA ALA A 241 -1.87 9.61 -4.87
C ALA A 241 -0.41 10.09 -4.96
N ARG A 242 -0.12 11.26 -4.36
CA ARG A 242 1.24 11.85 -4.34
C ARG A 242 2.24 11.13 -3.43
N LEU A 243 1.78 10.29 -2.50
CA LEU A 243 2.63 9.45 -1.65
C LEU A 243 2.87 8.06 -2.27
N SER A 244 1.96 7.61 -3.12
CA SER A 244 2.04 6.30 -3.78
C SER A 244 3.04 6.26 -4.93
N SER A 245 3.41 5.04 -5.35
CA SER A 245 4.32 4.75 -6.45
C SER A 245 3.78 5.18 -7.83
N GLY A 246 3.83 6.47 -8.16
CA GLY A 246 3.40 7.02 -9.44
C GLY A 246 1.90 7.35 -9.57
N GLY A 247 1.17 7.45 -8.45
CA GLY A 247 -0.26 7.75 -8.45
C GLY A 247 -0.62 9.15 -8.94
N ILE A 248 -1.74 9.26 -9.66
CA ILE A 248 -2.27 10.54 -10.20
C ILE A 248 -3.55 10.95 -9.46
N HIS A 249 -3.65 12.24 -9.13
CA HIS A 249 -4.89 12.86 -8.64
C HIS A 249 -5.57 13.68 -9.75
N THR A 250 -6.89 13.57 -9.86
CA THR A 250 -7.75 14.46 -10.65
C THR A 250 -8.91 14.97 -9.80
N ALA A 251 -9.12 16.29 -9.76
CA ALA A 251 -10.26 16.92 -9.09
C ALA A 251 -11.24 17.49 -10.12
N PHE A 252 -12.23 16.68 -10.52
CA PHE A 252 -13.27 17.08 -11.46
C PHE A 252 -14.12 18.22 -10.88
N GLY A 253 -14.25 19.31 -11.66
CA GLY A 253 -14.84 20.58 -11.22
C GLY A 253 -13.83 21.62 -10.73
N VAL A 254 -12.54 21.26 -10.62
CA VAL A 254 -11.41 22.17 -10.35
C VAL A 254 -10.40 22.12 -11.49
N ASP A 255 -10.00 20.92 -11.91
CA ASP A 255 -9.03 20.71 -12.98
C ASP A 255 -9.70 20.82 -14.36
N ASP A 256 -9.02 21.49 -15.30
CA ASP A 256 -9.45 21.64 -16.70
C ASP A 256 -9.05 20.40 -17.51
N ILE A 257 -9.70 19.27 -17.21
CA ILE A 257 -9.47 17.95 -17.82
C ILE A 257 -10.78 17.20 -18.02
N SER A 258 -10.89 16.46 -19.14
CA SER A 258 -12.04 15.60 -19.40
C SER A 258 -11.92 14.25 -18.66
N MET A 259 -13.04 13.53 -18.53
CA MET A 259 -13.01 12.17 -17.96
C MET A 259 -12.23 11.21 -18.87
N GLU A 260 -12.33 11.41 -20.18
CA GLU A 260 -11.57 10.71 -21.22
C GLU A 260 -10.06 10.89 -21.02
N ASP A 261 -9.59 12.14 -20.93
CA ASP A 261 -8.17 12.47 -20.82
C ASP A 261 -7.59 12.03 -19.46
N SER A 262 -8.38 12.11 -18.38
CA SER A 262 -7.98 11.64 -17.05
C SER A 262 -7.82 10.11 -17.01
N ALA A 263 -8.78 9.37 -17.58
CA ALA A 263 -8.69 7.92 -17.71
C ALA A 263 -7.54 7.48 -18.64
N ALA A 264 -7.31 8.22 -19.74
CA ALA A 264 -6.18 7.98 -20.64
C ALA A 264 -4.83 8.19 -19.95
N ARG A 265 -4.68 9.24 -19.11
CA ARG A 265 -3.45 9.47 -18.33
C ARG A 265 -3.17 8.38 -17.30
N MET A 266 -4.20 7.88 -16.62
CA MET A 266 -4.06 6.73 -15.72
C MET A 266 -3.58 5.50 -16.49
N ALA A 267 -4.15 5.23 -17.67
CA ALA A 267 -3.74 4.12 -18.51
C ALA A 267 -2.31 4.29 -19.08
N GLU A 268 -1.94 5.49 -19.52
CA GLU A 268 -0.58 5.80 -20.02
C GLU A 268 0.47 5.59 -18.92
N ASN A 269 0.24 6.13 -17.71
CA ASN A 269 1.15 5.96 -16.56
C ASN A 269 1.43 4.47 -16.23
N ILE A 270 0.40 3.62 -16.28
CA ILE A 270 0.53 2.18 -16.02
C ILE A 270 1.22 1.44 -17.17
N ASN A 271 0.96 1.83 -18.42
CA ASN A 271 1.49 1.17 -19.61
C ASN A 271 2.95 1.55 -19.92
N ASP A 272 3.32 2.81 -19.67
CA ASP A 272 4.68 3.33 -19.84
C ASP A 272 5.61 3.01 -18.65
N SER A 273 5.05 2.55 -17.51
CA SER A 273 5.82 1.95 -16.41
C SER A 273 6.82 0.91 -16.94
N MET A 274 8.04 0.89 -16.43
CA MET A 274 9.10 0.01 -16.92
C MET A 274 9.17 -1.33 -16.17
N VAL A 275 9.53 -2.40 -16.91
CA VAL A 275 9.89 -3.71 -16.38
C VAL A 275 11.37 -3.98 -16.67
N LEU A 276 12.14 -4.16 -15.60
CA LEU A 276 13.60 -4.31 -15.63
C LEU A 276 13.99 -5.76 -15.31
N TYR A 277 15.03 -6.28 -15.98
CA TYR A 277 15.51 -7.65 -15.79
C TYR A 277 16.97 -7.64 -15.32
N GLY A 278 17.18 -7.69 -14.00
CA GLY A 278 18.50 -7.81 -13.40
C GLY A 278 18.98 -9.26 -13.41
N ASP A 279 20.12 -9.55 -14.03
CA ASP A 279 20.70 -10.91 -13.96
C ASP A 279 21.19 -11.20 -12.53
N ILE A 280 20.63 -12.23 -11.90
CA ILE A 280 21.01 -12.68 -10.55
C ILE A 280 22.16 -13.71 -10.56
N SER A 281 22.75 -13.99 -11.74
CA SER A 281 23.87 -14.93 -11.85
C SER A 281 25.05 -14.52 -10.94
N GLY A 282 25.47 -15.46 -10.09
CA GLY A 282 26.56 -15.25 -9.13
C GLY A 282 26.21 -14.40 -7.91
N TYR A 283 24.94 -14.00 -7.71
CA TYR A 283 24.51 -13.37 -6.47
C TYR A 283 24.56 -14.35 -5.27
N ASP A 284 25.13 -13.91 -4.14
CA ASP A 284 25.21 -14.73 -2.92
C ASP A 284 23.91 -14.66 -2.10
N THR A 285 23.15 -15.75 -2.13
CA THR A 285 21.89 -15.90 -1.38
C THR A 285 22.11 -16.40 0.05
N SER A 286 23.24 -16.07 0.69
CA SER A 286 23.53 -16.44 2.07
C SER A 286 22.73 -15.64 3.11
N SER A 287 22.15 -14.50 2.72
CA SER A 287 21.24 -13.71 3.55
C SER A 287 19.77 -14.16 3.41
N SER A 288 18.97 -13.94 4.45
CA SER A 288 17.52 -14.20 4.44
C SER A 288 16.68 -13.04 3.90
N GLN A 289 17.33 -11.91 3.61
CA GLN A 289 16.76 -10.66 3.11
C GLN A 289 17.84 -9.87 2.37
N ALA A 290 17.42 -9.03 1.43
CA ALA A 290 18.28 -8.07 0.75
C ALA A 290 17.50 -6.77 0.48
N TYR A 291 18.19 -5.64 0.39
CA TYR A 291 17.58 -4.39 -0.06
C TYR A 291 17.76 -4.29 -1.58
N LEU A 292 16.65 -4.21 -2.31
CA LEU A 292 16.63 -3.91 -3.74
C LEU A 292 16.55 -2.40 -3.91
N GLU A 293 17.47 -1.83 -4.68
CA GLU A 293 17.48 -0.42 -5.08
C GLU A 293 17.56 -0.32 -6.60
N VAL A 294 16.73 0.52 -7.19
CA VAL A 294 16.81 0.91 -8.60
C VAL A 294 17.14 2.38 -8.68
N THR A 295 18.19 2.73 -9.42
CA THR A 295 18.54 4.10 -9.77
C THR A 295 18.26 4.35 -11.25
N LEU A 296 17.48 5.38 -11.55
CA LEU A 296 17.28 5.93 -12.89
C LEU A 296 18.25 7.10 -13.10
N ASP A 297 19.02 7.09 -14.19
CA ASP A 297 19.92 8.16 -14.61
C ASP A 297 19.58 8.65 -16.03
N LEU A 298 19.22 9.93 -16.13
CA LEU A 298 18.94 10.64 -17.39
C LEU A 298 20.10 11.55 -17.82
N GLY A 299 21.28 11.43 -17.18
CA GLY A 299 22.47 12.23 -17.43
C GLY A 299 22.25 13.70 -17.08
N ASP A 300 22.20 14.56 -18.10
CA ASP A 300 21.93 16.00 -17.92
C ASP A 300 20.51 16.28 -17.38
N GLY A 301 19.59 15.31 -17.45
CA GLY A 301 18.27 15.36 -16.82
C GLY A 301 18.27 15.13 -15.31
N GLY A 302 19.39 14.64 -14.74
CA GLY A 302 19.52 14.24 -13.35
C GLY A 302 19.23 12.76 -13.12
N SER A 303 19.26 12.35 -11.86
CA SER A 303 19.06 10.96 -11.44
C SER A 303 18.21 10.87 -10.17
N SER A 304 17.62 9.69 -9.96
CA SER A 304 16.69 9.37 -8.88
C SER A 304 16.82 7.90 -8.50
N SER A 305 16.45 7.55 -7.27
CA SER A 305 16.59 6.18 -6.76
C SER A 305 15.49 5.86 -5.76
N ASP A 306 14.94 4.65 -5.85
CA ASP A 306 13.99 4.09 -4.90
C ASP A 306 14.27 2.60 -4.67
N GLY A 307 13.74 2.03 -3.59
CA GLY A 307 14.04 0.67 -3.21
C GLY A 307 13.19 0.09 -2.08
N ARG A 308 13.18 -1.24 -2.01
CA ARG A 308 12.43 -2.00 -1.00
C ARG A 308 13.22 -3.21 -0.51
N THR A 309 12.94 -3.66 0.72
CA THR A 309 13.49 -4.92 1.23
C THR A 309 12.74 -6.10 0.59
N ILE A 310 13.47 -7.02 -0.01
CA ILE A 310 12.98 -8.34 -0.43
C ILE A 310 13.34 -9.38 0.62
N SER A 311 12.46 -10.35 0.89
CA SER A 311 12.63 -11.25 2.04
C SER A 311 12.04 -12.64 1.80
N GLY A 312 12.60 -13.65 2.47
CA GLY A 312 11.99 -14.97 2.63
C GLY A 312 11.71 -15.71 1.32
N GLN A 313 10.52 -15.52 0.74
CA GLN A 313 10.08 -16.19 -0.47
C GLN A 313 10.92 -15.78 -1.68
N ASP A 314 11.09 -14.47 -1.94
CA ASP A 314 11.86 -13.97 -3.09
C ASP A 314 13.32 -14.46 -3.02
N MET A 315 13.93 -14.35 -1.85
CA MET A 315 15.30 -14.84 -1.60
C MET A 315 15.43 -16.35 -1.83
N THR A 316 14.38 -17.12 -1.53
CA THR A 316 14.33 -18.56 -1.81
C THR A 316 14.23 -18.84 -3.31
N MET A 317 13.43 -18.06 -4.04
CA MET A 317 13.30 -18.17 -5.50
C MET A 317 14.60 -17.79 -6.22
N ILE A 318 15.31 -16.74 -5.78
CA ILE A 318 16.64 -16.37 -6.28
C ILE A 318 17.63 -17.53 -6.07
N ALA A 319 17.61 -18.14 -4.88
CA ALA A 319 18.49 -19.27 -4.55
C ALA A 319 18.19 -20.52 -5.37
N GLN A 320 16.91 -20.80 -5.65
CA GLN A 320 16.48 -21.91 -6.51
C GLN A 320 16.92 -21.68 -7.96
N ALA A 321 16.66 -20.51 -8.54
CA ALA A 321 17.03 -20.19 -9.92
C ALA A 321 18.56 -20.27 -10.16
N ASN A 322 19.36 -19.80 -9.20
CA ASN A 322 20.82 -19.97 -9.24
C ASN A 322 21.26 -21.43 -9.06
N GLY A 323 20.51 -22.24 -8.30
CA GLY A 323 20.76 -23.67 -8.13
C GLY A 323 20.41 -24.52 -9.37
N ASP A 324 19.38 -24.14 -10.12
CA ASP A 324 18.95 -24.85 -11.32
C ASP A 324 19.88 -24.57 -12.51
N ARG A 325 20.35 -23.33 -12.70
CA ARG A 325 21.38 -22.99 -13.71
C ARG A 325 22.65 -23.84 -13.54
N VAL A 326 23.10 -24.06 -12.30
CA VAL A 326 24.28 -24.91 -12.00
C VAL A 326 24.03 -26.40 -12.30
N GLN A 327 22.78 -26.86 -12.33
CA GLN A 327 22.42 -28.23 -12.72
C GLN A 327 22.31 -28.39 -14.24
N GLU A 328 21.79 -27.37 -14.94
CA GLU A 328 21.70 -27.36 -16.40
C GLU A 328 23.09 -27.29 -17.05
N ASP A 329 23.99 -26.42 -16.57
CA ASP A 329 25.41 -26.38 -16.95
C ASP A 329 26.17 -27.70 -16.63
N ALA A 330 25.63 -28.54 -15.74
CA ALA A 330 26.20 -29.83 -15.37
C ALA A 330 25.65 -31.00 -16.20
N GLN A 331 24.66 -30.80 -17.08
CA GLN A 331 24.21 -31.84 -18.00
C GLN A 331 25.21 -31.99 -19.16
N PRO A 332 25.86 -33.16 -19.34
CA PRO A 332 26.77 -33.35 -20.45
C PRO A 332 25.99 -33.37 -21.77
N GLU A 333 26.51 -32.69 -22.80
CA GLU A 333 26.05 -32.83 -24.18
C GLU A 333 25.95 -34.32 -24.55
N SER A 334 24.72 -34.83 -24.66
CA SER A 334 24.48 -36.20 -25.07
C SER A 334 24.59 -36.29 -26.59
N ALA A 335 25.82 -36.26 -27.08
CA ALA A 335 26.15 -36.45 -28.48
C ALA A 335 25.58 -37.79 -28.99
N GLU A 336 24.54 -37.72 -29.83
CA GLU A 336 23.99 -38.88 -30.53
C GLU A 336 25.02 -39.47 -31.49
N SER A 337 25.77 -40.45 -31.00
CA SER A 337 26.72 -41.21 -31.82
C SER A 337 26.00 -42.29 -32.62
N GLN A 338 25.55 -41.95 -33.84
CA GLN A 338 25.26 -42.98 -34.83
C GLN A 338 26.56 -43.61 -35.34
N ALA A 339 26.74 -44.89 -35.07
CA ALA A 339 27.88 -45.66 -35.54
C ALA A 339 27.82 -45.88 -37.06
N GLY A 340 28.91 -45.55 -37.75
CA GLY A 340 29.15 -45.88 -39.15
C GLY A 340 30.60 -46.29 -39.37
N GLU A 341 30.84 -47.58 -39.61
CA GLU A 341 32.17 -48.10 -39.96
C GLU A 341 32.59 -47.59 -41.36
N THR A 342 33.85 -47.16 -41.54
CA THR A 342 34.86 -47.86 -42.37
C THR A 342 36.10 -47.01 -42.74
N SER A 343 37.23 -47.71 -42.87
CA SER A 343 38.37 -47.45 -43.79
C SER A 343 39.41 -46.34 -43.51
N GLU A 344 40.61 -46.79 -43.14
CA GLU A 344 41.95 -46.43 -43.66
C GLU A 344 42.37 -44.94 -43.83
N SER A 345 43.48 -44.53 -43.16
CA SER A 345 44.80 -44.29 -43.83
C SER A 345 45.77 -43.34 -43.08
N ALA A 346 47.01 -43.81 -42.88
CA ALA A 346 48.30 -43.09 -42.89
C ALA A 346 48.64 -41.89 -41.95
N ALA A 347 49.52 -42.21 -40.97
CA ALA A 347 50.91 -41.69 -40.81
C ALA A 347 51.26 -40.23 -40.40
N GLY A 348 52.21 -40.12 -39.46
CA GLY A 348 52.95 -38.91 -39.01
C GLY A 348 52.70 -38.60 -37.52
N ALA A 349 53.63 -38.67 -36.55
CA ALA A 349 54.97 -38.06 -36.43
C ALA A 349 54.88 -36.50 -36.50
N GLU A 350 55.36 -35.68 -35.55
CA GLU A 350 56.33 -35.89 -34.46
C GLU A 350 56.15 -34.89 -33.28
N THR A 351 56.88 -35.22 -32.21
CA THR A 351 57.13 -34.65 -30.87
C THR A 351 57.65 -33.20 -30.71
N GLY A 352 57.51 -32.63 -29.49
CA GLY A 352 58.24 -31.47 -28.92
C GLY A 352 57.27 -30.46 -28.29
N ASP A 353 57.12 -30.26 -26.97
CA ASP A 353 58.09 -30.02 -25.88
C ASP A 353 59.10 -28.89 -26.17
N GLN A 354 58.89 -27.68 -25.62
CA GLN A 354 59.64 -27.26 -24.41
C GLN A 354 59.19 -25.94 -23.77
N ARG A 355 59.57 -25.85 -22.49
CA ARG A 355 59.37 -24.80 -21.47
C ARG A 355 60.52 -23.77 -21.54
N GLY A 356 60.29 -22.49 -21.22
CA GLY A 356 61.37 -21.50 -21.13
C GLY A 356 60.96 -20.19 -20.45
N GLU A 357 61.82 -19.66 -19.57
CA GLU A 357 61.52 -18.55 -18.65
C GLU A 357 62.26 -17.24 -18.98
N SER A 358 61.62 -16.10 -18.67
CA SER A 358 62.19 -14.87 -18.06
C SER A 358 63.15 -13.93 -18.81
N SER A 359 63.10 -12.66 -18.36
CA SER A 359 64.13 -11.58 -18.46
C SER A 359 64.39 -10.96 -19.85
N SER A 360 64.85 -9.71 -20.01
CA SER A 360 64.77 -8.45 -19.20
C SER A 360 65.45 -7.34 -20.02
N ASP A 361 65.03 -6.07 -19.89
CA ASP A 361 65.78 -4.84 -20.29
C ASP A 361 66.11 -4.65 -21.81
N SER A 362 66.34 -3.46 -22.37
CA SER A 362 66.05 -2.05 -22.04
C SER A 362 66.28 -1.16 -23.29
N GLU A 363 66.57 0.15 -23.13
CA GLU A 363 66.79 1.21 -24.14
C GLU A 363 65.50 1.78 -24.81
N ALA A 364 64.98 2.98 -24.53
CA ALA A 364 65.49 4.32 -24.18
C ALA A 364 65.84 5.25 -25.37
N PHE A 365 65.13 6.38 -25.47
CA PHE A 365 65.59 7.61 -26.13
C PHE A 365 64.91 8.85 -25.52
N GLY A 366 65.68 9.92 -25.22
CA GLY A 366 65.18 11.25 -24.83
C GLY A 366 64.65 12.06 -26.03
N GLU A 367 64.20 13.31 -25.97
CA GLU A 367 64.49 14.47 -25.10
C GLU A 367 63.37 15.54 -25.25
N THR A 368 63.22 16.66 -24.50
CA THR A 368 63.58 17.19 -23.15
C THR A 368 62.65 18.40 -22.87
N GLY A 369 62.46 18.89 -21.62
CA GLY A 369 61.60 20.08 -21.44
C GLY A 369 61.19 20.61 -20.04
N GLY A 370 62.13 20.88 -19.13
CA GLY A 370 62.08 22.05 -18.20
C GLY A 370 60.90 22.28 -17.23
N GLU A 371 61.05 21.75 -16.01
CA GLU A 371 60.78 22.37 -14.68
C GLU A 371 59.75 23.53 -14.50
N ALA A 372 58.79 23.30 -13.61
CA ALA A 372 58.49 24.22 -12.50
C ALA A 372 57.89 23.46 -11.31
N ASP A 373 58.72 23.11 -10.31
CA ASP A 373 58.30 22.42 -9.10
C ASP A 373 57.58 23.39 -8.12
N SER A 374 56.44 22.97 -7.57
CA SER A 374 55.83 23.62 -6.41
C SER A 374 55.17 22.58 -5.51
N SER A 375 55.90 22.22 -4.44
CA SER A 375 55.51 21.24 -3.44
C SER A 375 54.38 21.76 -2.54
N GLY A 376 53.14 21.57 -2.97
CA GLY A 376 51.95 21.73 -2.12
C GLY A 376 51.68 20.47 -1.30
N ASN A 377 51.96 20.49 0.01
CA ASN A 377 51.69 19.37 0.92
C ASN A 377 50.26 18.81 0.78
N THR A 378 50.12 17.58 0.29
CA THR A 378 48.84 16.86 0.35
C THR A 378 48.55 16.41 1.78
N ILE A 379 47.32 16.65 2.25
CA ILE A 379 46.80 16.09 3.50
C ILE A 379 45.55 15.29 3.14
N LEU A 380 45.48 14.02 3.54
CA LEU A 380 44.39 13.10 3.17
C LEU A 380 44.16 13.02 1.64
N GLY A 381 45.23 12.98 0.85
CA GLY A 381 45.18 12.86 -0.62
C GLY A 381 44.74 14.12 -1.38
N LEU A 382 44.23 15.15 -0.70
CA LEU A 382 43.79 16.39 -1.30
C LEU A 382 44.87 17.48 -1.21
N ALA A 383 44.93 18.33 -2.23
CA ALA A 383 45.85 19.46 -2.26
C ALA A 383 45.30 20.62 -1.41
N VAL A 384 46.18 21.36 -0.70
CA VAL A 384 45.81 22.36 0.32
C VAL A 384 44.75 23.37 -0.16
N TRP A 385 44.81 23.80 -1.42
CA TRP A 385 43.84 24.72 -2.02
C TRP A 385 42.42 24.15 -2.12
N GLN A 386 42.25 22.83 -2.33
CA GLN A 386 40.93 22.18 -2.32
C GLN A 386 40.33 22.19 -0.90
N LEU A 387 41.15 21.96 0.13
CA LEU A 387 40.71 22.10 1.54
C LEU A 387 40.33 23.55 1.88
N ALA A 388 41.00 24.55 1.28
CA ALA A 388 40.63 25.95 1.44
C ALA A 388 39.29 26.29 0.75
N VAL A 389 38.98 25.68 -0.40
CA VAL A 389 37.66 25.81 -1.06
C VAL A 389 36.57 25.15 -0.22
N ILE A 390 36.78 23.93 0.28
CA ILE A 390 35.84 23.22 1.16
C ILE A 390 35.59 24.02 2.44
N GLY A 391 36.64 24.55 3.08
CA GLY A 391 36.52 25.43 4.24
C GLY A 391 35.77 26.74 3.94
N GLY A 392 35.91 27.28 2.72
CA GLY A 392 35.13 28.42 2.23
C GLY A 392 33.64 28.12 2.10
N VAL A 393 33.28 26.98 1.49
CA VAL A 393 31.89 26.53 1.35
C VAL A 393 31.25 26.27 2.71
N ILE A 394 31.93 25.56 3.61
CA ILE A 394 31.48 25.34 4.99
C ILE A 394 31.31 26.67 5.73
N GLY A 395 32.23 27.63 5.55
CA GLY A 395 32.12 28.98 6.11
C GLY A 395 30.87 29.72 5.61
N VAL A 396 30.54 29.62 4.32
CA VAL A 396 29.31 30.21 3.75
C VAL A 396 28.06 29.52 4.30
N ILE A 397 28.03 28.20 4.39
CA ILE A 397 26.91 27.43 4.96
C ILE A 397 26.70 27.81 6.43
N ILE A 398 27.76 27.95 7.23
CA ILE A 398 27.67 28.40 8.63
C ILE A 398 27.15 29.84 8.71
N VAL A 399 27.58 30.73 7.83
CA VAL A 399 27.05 32.11 7.77
C VAL A 399 25.57 32.12 7.40
N ILE A 400 25.13 31.28 6.45
CA ILE A 400 23.71 31.13 6.09
C ILE A 400 22.91 30.56 7.26
N LEU A 401 23.40 29.52 7.94
CA LEU A 401 22.77 28.95 9.14
C LEU A 401 22.65 29.98 10.27
N ILE A 402 23.71 30.76 10.53
CA ILE A 402 23.67 31.86 11.51
C ILE A 402 22.66 32.94 11.07
N LEU A 403 22.60 33.27 9.77
CA LEU A 403 21.65 34.24 9.24
C LEU A 403 20.20 33.76 9.39
N VAL A 404 19.93 32.49 9.08
CA VAL A 404 18.64 31.82 9.31
C VAL A 404 18.28 31.83 10.80
N ILE A 405 19.20 31.45 11.69
CA ILE A 405 18.96 31.48 13.14
C ILE A 405 18.69 32.91 13.64
N VAL A 406 19.39 33.92 13.12
CA VAL A 406 19.18 35.34 13.47
C VAL A 406 17.86 35.89 12.93
N LEU A 407 17.43 35.47 11.73
CA LEU A 407 16.14 35.83 11.14
C LEU A 407 14.98 35.13 11.86
N SER A 408 15.11 33.84 12.17
CA SER A 408 14.13 33.06 12.95
C SER A 408 14.00 33.58 14.38
N ARG A 409 15.10 34.02 15.02
CA ARG A 409 15.08 34.70 16.34
C ARG A 409 14.37 36.06 16.32
N LYS A 410 14.07 36.64 15.14
CA LYS A 410 13.32 37.89 15.03
C LYS A 410 11.81 37.71 14.91
N LYS A 411 11.29 36.48 14.97
CA LYS A 411 9.85 36.19 14.79
C LYS A 411 9.22 35.20 15.78
N LYS A 412 9.65 35.21 17.05
CA LYS A 412 8.85 34.71 18.20
C LYS A 412 9.37 35.28 19.54
N HIS A 413 8.64 36.26 20.10
CA HIS A 413 8.35 36.45 21.53
C HIS A 413 7.55 37.75 21.71
N LYS A 414 6.22 37.63 21.72
CA LYS A 414 5.37 38.47 22.55
C LYS A 414 4.82 37.54 23.62
N ASN A 415 5.30 37.65 24.84
CA ASN A 415 4.72 36.90 25.97
C ASN A 415 3.26 37.31 26.12
N HIS A 416 2.40 36.32 26.35
CA HIS A 416 1.15 36.55 27.07
C HIS A 416 1.40 36.05 28.49
N GLU A 417 1.57 36.98 29.41
CA GLU A 417 1.97 36.71 30.79
C GLU A 417 0.74 36.93 31.67
N TYR A 418 0.29 35.87 32.37
CA TYR A 418 -0.81 35.96 33.32
C TYR A 418 -0.36 36.73 34.57
N PRO A 419 -0.99 37.85 34.96
CA PRO A 419 -0.74 38.49 36.23
C PRO A 419 -1.66 37.93 37.32
N ASP A 420 -1.04 37.47 38.41
CA ASP A 420 -1.67 37.12 39.69
C ASP A 420 -1.98 38.39 40.52
N GLY A 421 -3.03 38.34 41.37
CA GLY A 421 -3.00 39.10 42.64
C GLY A 421 -3.77 40.43 42.85
N GLY A 422 -5.02 40.59 42.39
CA GLY A 422 -6.03 41.51 42.99
C GLY A 422 -5.76 43.05 42.98
N PRO A 423 -6.59 43.89 43.65
CA PRO A 423 -7.83 43.61 44.40
C PRO A 423 -9.11 43.93 43.59
N VAL A 424 -10.28 43.52 44.12
CA VAL A 424 -11.60 43.71 43.48
C VAL A 424 -12.54 44.45 44.43
N ASP A 425 -12.83 45.72 44.13
CA ASP A 425 -13.85 46.55 44.81
C ASP A 425 -14.70 47.24 43.73
N ASP A 426 -15.82 46.63 43.32
CA ASP A 426 -17.14 47.05 43.85
C ASP A 426 -18.27 46.14 43.31
N ALA A 427 -19.20 45.81 44.21
CA ALA A 427 -20.31 44.87 44.05
C ALA A 427 -21.51 45.50 43.27
N PRO A 428 -22.68 44.83 43.01
CA PRO A 428 -23.20 43.55 43.52
C PRO A 428 -23.52 42.50 42.43
N ALA A 429 -23.33 41.19 42.64
CA ALA A 429 -23.90 40.30 43.66
C ALA A 429 -25.41 40.00 43.48
N MET A 430 -25.70 38.79 42.98
CA MET A 430 -26.96 38.06 43.14
C MET A 430 -26.63 36.62 43.54
N THR A 431 -27.35 36.09 44.51
CA THR A 431 -26.87 35.02 45.39
C THR A 431 -27.51 33.67 45.08
N SER A 432 -26.77 32.59 45.35
CA SER A 432 -27.23 31.20 45.38
C SER A 432 -28.42 30.97 46.32
N MET A 433 -29.40 30.14 45.90
CA MET A 433 -30.24 29.35 46.82
C MET A 433 -30.62 28.01 46.17
N GLU A 434 -30.54 26.93 46.95
CA GLU A 434 -31.10 25.61 46.66
C GLU A 434 -32.46 25.44 47.38
N GLU A 435 -33.37 24.65 46.80
CA GLU A 435 -34.56 24.01 47.43
C GLU A 435 -35.71 24.87 48.03
N PRO A 436 -36.93 24.32 48.29
CA PRO A 436 -37.68 23.27 47.56
C PRO A 436 -39.20 23.54 47.34
N LEU A 437 -39.82 22.75 46.44
CA LEU A 437 -41.23 22.26 46.38
C LEU A 437 -42.47 23.17 46.68
N SER A 438 -43.26 23.42 45.60
CA SER A 438 -44.75 23.35 45.50
C SER A 438 -45.66 24.37 46.25
N PRO A 439 -46.98 24.46 45.92
CA PRO A 439 -47.69 24.37 44.62
C PRO A 439 -48.59 25.61 44.32
N ASP A 440 -49.06 25.79 43.07
CA ASP A 440 -50.50 26.06 42.73
C ASP A 440 -50.72 26.58 41.27
N ALA A 441 -51.60 25.85 40.55
CA ALA A 441 -52.48 26.25 39.43
C ALA A 441 -51.91 26.74 38.06
N PRO A 442 -52.64 26.55 36.95
CA PRO A 442 -53.58 25.46 36.61
C PRO A 442 -53.25 24.74 35.28
N MET A 443 -53.84 23.55 35.06
CA MET A 443 -53.76 22.82 33.78
C MET A 443 -54.70 23.43 32.72
N GLU A 444 -54.28 23.38 31.45
CA GLU A 444 -55.19 23.35 30.30
C GLU A 444 -55.01 22.03 29.52
N ASP A 445 -56.15 21.51 29.04
CA ASP A 445 -56.37 20.17 28.51
C ASP A 445 -55.89 20.02 27.05
N PHE A 446 -55.12 18.97 26.74
CA PHE A 446 -55.22 18.23 25.47
C PHE A 446 -54.89 16.73 25.68
N PRO A 447 -55.63 15.80 25.05
CA PRO A 447 -55.74 14.43 25.53
C PRO A 447 -54.65 13.47 25.03
N SER A 448 -54.29 12.50 25.88
CA SER A 448 -53.55 11.30 25.54
C SER A 448 -54.49 10.20 25.02
N GLU A 449 -54.17 9.54 23.91
CA GLU A 449 -54.81 8.27 23.55
C GLU A 449 -54.18 7.10 24.32
N GLU A 450 -55.04 6.29 24.96
CA GLU A 450 -54.64 5.12 25.72
C GLU A 450 -54.46 3.88 24.84
N ILE A 451 -53.50 3.05 25.23
CA ILE A 451 -53.39 1.66 24.82
C ILE A 451 -54.61 0.90 25.38
N MET A 452 -55.28 0.11 24.55
CA MET A 452 -56.28 -0.85 25.02
C MET A 452 -56.16 -2.19 24.29
N ASP A 453 -55.89 -3.24 25.07
CA ASP A 453 -56.02 -4.63 24.64
C ASP A 453 -57.46 -4.93 24.20
N ARG A 454 -57.63 -5.77 23.16
CA ARG A 454 -58.77 -6.70 23.16
C ARG A 454 -58.59 -7.92 22.27
N ASP A 455 -58.82 -9.04 22.91
CA ASP A 455 -58.83 -10.39 22.35
C ASP A 455 -60.20 -10.75 21.75
N SER A 456 -60.23 -11.83 20.95
CA SER A 456 -61.40 -12.66 20.58
C SER A 456 -62.41 -12.24 19.47
N GLN A 457 -62.50 -13.16 18.48
CA GLN A 457 -63.66 -13.64 17.69
C GLN A 457 -63.89 -13.18 16.22
N ASP A 458 -63.80 -14.20 15.36
CA ASP A 458 -64.26 -14.35 13.96
C ASP A 458 -65.78 -14.12 13.80
N PRO A 459 -66.28 -13.57 12.68
CA PRO A 459 -66.79 -14.46 11.62
C PRO A 459 -66.59 -14.01 10.15
N THR A 460 -66.34 -15.00 9.30
CA THR A 460 -66.83 -15.19 7.90
C THR A 460 -66.24 -14.39 6.72
N ALA A 461 -65.75 -15.16 5.74
CA ALA A 461 -65.61 -14.81 4.31
C ALA A 461 -66.25 -15.93 3.45
N PRO A 462 -66.63 -15.69 2.18
CA PRO A 462 -67.73 -16.43 1.53
C PRO A 462 -67.34 -17.69 0.74
N GLU A 463 -68.37 -18.46 0.40
CA GLU A 463 -68.36 -19.72 -0.35
C GLU A 463 -67.96 -19.56 -1.83
N ALA A 464 -67.31 -20.59 -2.37
CA ALA A 464 -67.34 -20.92 -3.80
C ALA A 464 -67.31 -22.46 -3.96
N ASP A 465 -68.33 -23.00 -4.64
CA ASP A 465 -68.50 -24.43 -4.88
C ASP A 465 -67.45 -24.99 -5.87
N ASP A 466 -66.95 -26.20 -5.61
CA ASP A 466 -66.78 -27.21 -6.66
C ASP A 466 -67.05 -28.62 -6.10
N GLN A 467 -67.78 -29.45 -6.85
CA GLN A 467 -68.24 -30.78 -6.43
C GLN A 467 -67.80 -31.88 -7.38
N GLY A 468 -66.74 -32.60 -6.98
CA GLY A 468 -66.61 -34.06 -7.05
C GLY A 468 -66.56 -34.79 -8.41
N ARG A 469 -65.70 -35.81 -8.49
CA ARG A 469 -66.13 -37.23 -8.60
C ARG A 469 -64.98 -38.26 -8.64
N ASP A 470 -65.11 -39.24 -7.75
CA ASP A 470 -65.06 -40.71 -7.94
C ASP A 470 -63.87 -41.38 -8.67
N GLY A 471 -63.12 -42.25 -7.96
CA GLY A 471 -62.16 -43.21 -8.55
C GLY A 471 -61.29 -44.03 -7.56
N GLU A 472 -61.86 -45.07 -6.92
CA GLU A 472 -61.17 -46.13 -6.13
C GLU A 472 -60.44 -47.17 -7.04
N PRO A 473 -59.64 -48.17 -6.56
CA PRO A 473 -59.45 -48.68 -5.17
C PRO A 473 -58.00 -49.01 -4.72
N ASP A 474 -57.88 -49.58 -3.49
CA ASP A 474 -56.67 -50.04 -2.80
C ASP A 474 -55.84 -51.14 -3.50
N MET A 475 -54.53 -51.18 -3.23
CA MET A 475 -53.70 -52.41 -3.18
C MET A 475 -52.44 -52.26 -2.31
N ASP A 476 -51.98 -53.38 -1.76
CA ASP A 476 -50.99 -53.52 -0.67
C ASP A 476 -49.50 -53.27 -1.02
N GLU A 477 -48.72 -53.08 0.06
CA GLU A 477 -47.29 -53.38 0.23
C GLU A 477 -46.36 -53.37 -1.01
N SER A 478 -45.68 -52.24 -1.24
CA SER A 478 -44.20 -52.20 -1.16
C SER A 478 -43.63 -50.81 -1.40
N ASP A 479 -42.52 -50.53 -0.69
CA ASP A 479 -41.54 -49.47 -0.95
C ASP A 479 -42.02 -48.00 -0.93
N ARG A 480 -41.86 -47.34 0.23
CA ARG A 480 -40.88 -46.24 0.36
C ARG A 480 -40.65 -45.73 1.79
N GLY A 481 -39.40 -45.86 2.23
CA GLY A 481 -38.72 -44.83 3.03
C GLY A 481 -39.30 -44.44 4.38
N GLN A 482 -39.42 -45.37 5.33
CA GLN A 482 -39.56 -45.01 6.74
C GLN A 482 -38.26 -44.40 7.28
N ALA A 483 -38.37 -43.34 8.09
CA ALA A 483 -37.22 -42.65 8.68
C ALA A 483 -36.31 -43.60 9.47
N VAL A 484 -35.00 -43.55 9.17
CA VAL A 484 -33.96 -44.25 9.92
C VAL A 484 -32.88 -43.29 10.41
N ASN A 485 -33.03 -42.93 11.69
CA ASN A 485 -31.97 -43.03 12.68
C ASN A 485 -30.56 -42.56 12.24
N LEU A 486 -30.28 -41.26 12.34
CA LEU A 486 -28.91 -40.75 12.47
C LEU A 486 -28.37 -41.19 13.85
N GLY A 487 -27.80 -42.39 13.88
CA GLY A 487 -27.20 -42.96 15.06
C GLY A 487 -26.00 -42.14 15.56
N GLN A 488 -25.77 -42.20 16.87
CA GLN A 488 -24.56 -41.64 17.48
C GLN A 488 -23.32 -42.48 17.11
N ALA A 489 -22.17 -41.82 17.22
CA ALA A 489 -20.80 -42.36 17.15
C ALA A 489 -20.30 -42.80 15.76
N ASP A 490 -19.56 -41.88 15.14
CA ASP A 490 -18.12 -42.11 15.07
C ASP A 490 -17.42 -41.06 15.97
N ASP A 491 -16.55 -41.52 16.87
CA ASP A 491 -15.62 -40.67 17.60
C ASP A 491 -14.51 -40.22 16.64
N GLN A 492 -14.82 -39.24 15.78
CA GLN A 492 -13.77 -38.44 15.14
C GLN A 492 -13.12 -37.62 16.26
N ALA A 493 -11.86 -37.93 16.56
CA ALA A 493 -11.13 -37.34 17.67
C ALA A 493 -11.22 -35.81 17.60
N GLN A 494 -11.74 -35.18 18.67
CA GLN A 494 -11.86 -33.73 18.72
C GLN A 494 -10.48 -33.11 18.50
N SER A 495 -10.31 -32.46 17.36
CA SER A 495 -9.10 -31.73 17.01
C SER A 495 -8.83 -30.70 18.09
N GLN A 496 -7.78 -30.92 18.87
CA GLN A 496 -7.28 -29.98 19.85
C GLN A 496 -5.89 -29.55 19.40
N ILE A 497 -5.69 -28.24 19.32
CA ILE A 497 -4.40 -27.66 18.98
C ILE A 497 -3.82 -26.91 20.19
N GLN A 498 -2.49 -26.94 20.30
CA GLN A 498 -1.79 -26.29 21.39
C GLN A 498 -1.31 -24.92 20.94
N VAL A 499 -2.06 -23.89 21.30
CA VAL A 499 -1.74 -22.50 20.92
C VAL A 499 -0.89 -21.85 22.01
N TYR A 500 0.03 -20.99 21.59
CA TYR A 500 0.87 -20.17 22.45
C TYR A 500 0.56 -18.69 22.20
N LEU A 501 0.23 -17.97 23.27
CA LEU A 501 -0.02 -16.53 23.27
C LEU A 501 1.19 -15.82 23.90
N THR A 502 2.08 -15.24 23.10
CA THR A 502 3.21 -14.46 23.60
C THR A 502 2.80 -13.00 23.76
N LYS A 503 2.75 -12.51 25.01
CA LYS A 503 2.45 -11.11 25.29
C LYS A 503 3.57 -10.19 24.78
N ILE A 504 3.20 -9.22 23.94
CA ILE A 504 4.10 -8.21 23.37
C ILE A 504 4.08 -6.96 24.26
N GLY A 505 5.24 -6.33 24.49
CA GLY A 505 5.33 -5.05 25.22
C GLY A 505 6.69 -4.75 25.84
N MET A 506 6.80 -3.59 26.51
CA MET A 506 8.03 -3.10 27.17
C MET A 506 8.42 -3.82 28.48
N SER A 507 7.64 -4.80 28.93
CA SER A 507 7.92 -5.63 30.10
C SER A 507 8.08 -7.10 29.69
N GLU A 508 8.77 -7.89 30.53
CA GLU A 508 9.20 -9.28 30.25
C GLU A 508 8.24 -10.08 29.35
N GLU A 509 8.76 -10.53 28.20
CA GLU A 509 8.06 -11.35 27.22
C GLU A 509 7.52 -12.62 27.90
N LYS A 510 6.20 -12.77 27.92
CA LYS A 510 5.52 -13.81 28.68
C LYS A 510 4.58 -14.61 27.79
N THR A 511 4.96 -15.86 27.53
CA THR A 511 4.16 -16.80 26.73
C THR A 511 3.21 -17.61 27.60
N TYR A 512 1.95 -17.63 27.22
CA TYR A 512 0.90 -18.45 27.80
C TYR A 512 0.60 -19.63 26.87
N LYS A 513 0.68 -20.84 27.39
CA LYS A 513 0.33 -22.07 26.65
C LYS A 513 -1.12 -22.43 26.92
N ILE A 514 -1.94 -22.46 25.87
CA ILE A 514 -3.36 -22.82 25.92
C ILE A 514 -3.62 -24.05 25.05
N ILE A 515 -4.71 -24.77 25.30
CA ILE A 515 -5.16 -25.89 24.45
C ILE A 515 -6.54 -25.52 23.93
N VAL A 516 -6.65 -25.30 22.61
CA VAL A 516 -7.89 -24.92 21.96
C VAL A 516 -8.53 -26.14 21.33
N GLY A 517 -9.74 -26.46 21.78
CA GLY A 517 -10.63 -27.44 21.16
C GLY A 517 -11.85 -26.75 20.58
N LYS A 518 -13.06 -27.21 20.96
CA LYS A 518 -14.31 -26.70 20.41
C LYS A 518 -14.57 -25.20 20.66
N GLU A 519 -14.31 -24.70 21.87
CA GLU A 519 -14.36 -23.28 22.23
C GLU A 519 -13.53 -23.08 23.51
N VAL A 520 -12.77 -21.98 23.57
CA VAL A 520 -11.97 -21.53 24.72
C VAL A 520 -12.10 -20.01 24.81
N THR A 521 -12.46 -19.48 25.97
CA THR A 521 -12.69 -18.04 26.17
C THR A 521 -11.49 -17.33 26.80
N LEU A 522 -11.16 -16.15 26.29
CA LEU A 522 -10.17 -15.22 26.84
C LEU A 522 -10.88 -14.00 27.43
N GLY A 523 -10.37 -13.47 28.55
CA GLY A 523 -10.94 -12.26 29.17
C GLY A 523 -10.29 -11.87 30.49
N ARG A 524 -10.83 -10.84 31.14
CA ARG A 524 -10.29 -10.30 32.40
C ARG A 524 -10.71 -11.09 33.64
N GLN A 525 -11.87 -11.75 33.65
CA GLN A 525 -12.47 -12.28 34.88
C GLN A 525 -12.18 -13.79 35.10
N PRO A 526 -11.38 -14.18 36.12
CA PRO A 526 -11.19 -15.57 36.49
C PRO A 526 -12.50 -16.28 36.83
N GLY A 527 -12.69 -17.49 36.31
CA GLY A 527 -13.92 -18.26 36.51
C GLY A 527 -15.10 -17.79 35.67
N ARG A 528 -14.88 -16.86 34.72
CA ARG A 528 -15.82 -16.50 33.65
C ARG A 528 -15.19 -16.69 32.27
N ALA A 529 -13.94 -16.27 32.10
CA ALA A 529 -13.09 -16.72 31.01
C ALA A 529 -12.30 -17.97 31.42
N ASP A 530 -12.02 -18.86 30.47
CA ASP A 530 -11.22 -20.08 30.68
C ASP A 530 -9.75 -19.73 30.92
N TYR A 531 -9.23 -18.76 30.16
CA TYR A 531 -7.95 -18.12 30.40
C TYR A 531 -8.16 -16.65 30.75
N ALA A 532 -7.79 -16.27 31.97
CA ALA A 532 -8.03 -14.94 32.51
C ALA A 532 -6.74 -14.11 32.64
N PHE A 533 -6.83 -12.82 32.30
CA PHE A 533 -5.77 -11.82 32.43
C PHE A 533 -6.25 -10.66 33.35
N PRO A 534 -6.28 -10.85 34.69
CA PRO A 534 -6.90 -9.90 35.62
C PRO A 534 -6.16 -8.57 35.72
N GLU A 535 -4.90 -8.52 35.28
CA GLU A 535 -4.06 -7.32 35.25
C GLU A 535 -4.53 -6.27 34.23
N ASP A 536 -5.26 -6.68 33.19
CA ASP A 536 -5.71 -5.77 32.14
C ASP A 536 -7.07 -5.17 32.47
N GLY A 537 -7.07 -3.93 32.97
CA GLY A 537 -8.29 -3.20 33.32
C GLY A 537 -9.23 -2.91 32.16
N HIS A 538 -8.75 -2.90 30.91
CA HIS A 538 -9.52 -2.55 29.72
C HIS A 538 -10.06 -3.79 28.99
N MET A 539 -9.51 -4.97 29.27
CA MET A 539 -10.06 -6.25 28.81
C MET A 539 -11.45 -6.51 29.45
N SER A 540 -12.38 -7.03 28.64
CA SER A 540 -13.74 -7.35 29.09
C SER A 540 -13.78 -8.66 29.88
N GLY A 541 -14.81 -8.87 30.71
CA GLY A 541 -14.86 -10.01 31.63
C GLY A 541 -14.74 -11.37 30.94
N ILE A 542 -15.50 -11.53 29.86
CA ILE A 542 -15.22 -12.40 28.71
C ILE A 542 -15.05 -11.41 27.55
N HIS A 543 -14.02 -11.57 26.72
CA HIS A 543 -13.68 -10.58 25.70
C HIS A 543 -13.74 -11.20 24.29
N CYS A 544 -13.04 -12.32 24.08
CA CYS A 544 -13.10 -13.08 22.83
C CYS A 544 -13.11 -14.60 23.11
N ALA A 545 -13.35 -15.39 22.06
CA ALA A 545 -13.26 -16.84 22.11
C ALA A 545 -12.46 -17.37 20.91
N LEU A 546 -11.75 -18.48 21.14
CA LEU A 546 -11.00 -19.24 20.16
C LEU A 546 -11.63 -20.64 20.00
N ALA A 547 -11.71 -21.13 18.78
CA ALA A 547 -12.10 -22.50 18.45
C ALA A 547 -11.14 -23.10 17.42
N TYR A 548 -10.93 -24.41 17.47
CA TYR A 548 -10.17 -25.15 16.45
C TYR A 548 -11.07 -26.19 15.79
N PHE A 549 -11.31 -26.02 14.49
CA PHE A 549 -12.19 -26.86 13.68
C PHE A 549 -11.77 -26.79 12.22
N ASP A 550 -11.88 -27.90 11.49
CA ASP A 550 -11.51 -28.01 10.06
C ASP A 550 -10.09 -27.47 9.76
N ASP A 551 -9.14 -27.90 10.60
CA ASP A 551 -7.73 -27.47 10.65
C ASP A 551 -7.47 -25.94 10.77
N ARG A 552 -8.50 -25.14 11.07
CA ARG A 552 -8.41 -23.68 11.24
C ARG A 552 -8.60 -23.25 12.69
N LEU A 553 -7.79 -22.29 13.14
CA LEU A 553 -8.00 -21.57 14.40
C LEU A 553 -8.87 -20.35 14.14
N ILE A 554 -10.04 -20.28 14.77
CA ILE A 554 -11.03 -19.23 14.56
C ILE A 554 -11.18 -18.41 15.84
N LEU A 555 -11.09 -17.08 15.72
CA LEU A 555 -11.26 -16.09 16.78
C LEU A 555 -12.54 -15.28 16.55
N TRP A 556 -13.28 -14.95 17.60
CA TRP A 556 -14.36 -13.96 17.52
C TRP A 556 -14.53 -13.17 18.82
N ASP A 557 -14.97 -11.92 18.68
CA ASP A 557 -15.35 -11.07 19.82
C ASP A 557 -16.65 -11.59 20.49
N LYS A 558 -16.75 -11.47 21.81
CA LYS A 558 -17.89 -11.95 22.62
C LYS A 558 -18.78 -10.80 23.12
N GLY A 559 -18.84 -9.69 22.39
CA GLY A 559 -19.53 -8.47 22.80
C GLY A 559 -18.70 -7.65 23.79
N SER A 560 -17.40 -7.51 23.50
CA SER A 560 -16.47 -6.77 24.34
C SER A 560 -16.67 -5.26 24.24
N MET A 561 -16.28 -4.53 25.28
CA MET A 561 -16.52 -3.08 25.37
C MET A 561 -15.60 -2.25 24.46
N ASN A 562 -14.42 -2.78 24.14
CA ASN A 562 -13.37 -2.06 23.41
C ASN A 562 -13.07 -2.70 22.05
N GLY A 563 -13.73 -3.81 21.68
CA GLY A 563 -13.41 -4.60 20.51
C GLY A 563 -12.23 -5.56 20.71
N THR A 564 -12.22 -6.61 19.91
CA THR A 564 -11.09 -7.52 19.68
C THR A 564 -10.48 -7.16 18.33
N TYR A 565 -9.16 -7.10 18.23
CA TYR A 565 -8.46 -6.76 16.99
C TYR A 565 -7.48 -7.87 16.61
N VAL A 566 -7.23 -8.04 15.31
CA VAL A 566 -6.17 -8.89 14.75
C VAL A 566 -5.31 -8.02 13.84
N ASN A 567 -4.00 -8.01 14.06
CA ASN A 567 -3.00 -7.20 13.35
C ASN A 567 -3.39 -5.69 13.28
N GLY A 568 -4.00 -5.18 14.36
CA GLY A 568 -4.49 -3.80 14.46
C GLY A 568 -5.91 -3.56 13.94
N ILE A 569 -6.52 -4.52 13.25
CA ILE A 569 -7.85 -4.39 12.62
C ILE A 569 -8.94 -4.98 13.53
N PRO A 570 -10.01 -4.24 13.88
CA PRO A 570 -11.09 -4.77 14.71
C PRO A 570 -11.86 -5.87 13.98
N ILE A 571 -12.18 -6.98 14.67
CA ILE A 571 -12.99 -8.06 14.11
C ILE A 571 -14.45 -7.96 14.57
N THR A 572 -15.37 -7.94 13.60
CA THR A 572 -16.83 -7.88 13.82
C THR A 572 -17.51 -9.23 13.57
N ALA A 573 -16.83 -10.15 12.89
CA ALA A 573 -17.26 -11.52 12.57
C ALA A 573 -16.17 -12.55 12.97
N PRO A 574 -16.48 -13.86 12.96
CA PRO A 574 -15.47 -14.89 13.20
C PRO A 574 -14.34 -14.85 12.17
N TYR A 575 -13.12 -14.67 12.66
CA TYR A 575 -11.89 -14.50 11.90
C TYR A 575 -11.04 -15.77 11.95
N ALA A 576 -10.61 -16.27 10.80
CA ALA A 576 -9.66 -17.39 10.73
C ALA A 576 -8.23 -16.86 10.87
N LEU A 577 -7.58 -17.17 11.99
CA LEU A 577 -6.23 -16.72 12.31
C LEU A 577 -5.16 -17.46 11.47
N ASN A 578 -4.09 -16.74 11.16
CA ASN A 578 -2.84 -17.27 10.64
C ASN A 578 -1.78 -17.37 11.76
N CYS A 579 -0.75 -18.18 11.55
CA CYS A 579 0.36 -18.25 12.49
C CYS A 579 1.11 -16.91 12.52
N ASP A 580 1.53 -16.50 13.72
CA ASP A 580 2.18 -15.23 14.07
C ASP A 580 1.29 -13.97 14.02
N ASP A 581 -0.02 -14.12 13.79
CA ASP A 581 -1.02 -13.06 13.98
C ASP A 581 -0.95 -12.45 15.39
N ILE A 582 -1.12 -11.13 15.49
CA ILE A 582 -1.13 -10.37 16.73
C ILE A 582 -2.57 -10.03 17.09
N ILE A 583 -3.10 -10.59 18.17
CA ILE A 583 -4.41 -10.16 18.71
C ILE A 583 -4.22 -9.01 19.69
N HIS A 584 -4.99 -7.94 19.56
CA HIS A 584 -5.10 -6.89 20.57
C HIS A 584 -6.43 -7.08 21.31
N ILE A 585 -6.36 -7.29 22.62
CA ILE A 585 -7.53 -7.47 23.48
C ILE A 585 -7.37 -6.67 24.79
N GLY A 586 -8.29 -5.74 25.04
CA GLY A 586 -8.12 -4.76 26.12
C GLY A 586 -7.00 -3.77 25.81
N ASN A 587 -5.94 -3.78 26.62
CA ASN A 587 -4.68 -3.06 26.36
C ASN A 587 -3.50 -4.05 26.16
N THR A 588 -3.79 -5.33 25.85
CA THR A 588 -2.78 -6.37 25.75
C THR A 588 -2.74 -6.96 24.35
N GLU A 589 -1.55 -6.93 23.76
CA GLU A 589 -1.23 -7.61 22.52
C GLU A 589 -0.62 -8.99 22.77
N PHE A 590 -1.07 -9.99 22.02
CA PHE A 590 -0.51 -11.33 22.02
C PHE A 590 -0.20 -11.78 20.59
N ARG A 591 1.07 -12.13 20.31
CA ARG A 591 1.40 -12.93 19.12
C ARG A 591 0.94 -14.37 19.34
N ILE A 592 0.18 -14.90 18.39
CA ILE A 592 -0.38 -16.24 18.42
C ILE A 592 0.45 -17.16 17.51
N HIS A 593 0.91 -18.30 18.03
CA HIS A 593 1.57 -19.35 17.24
C HIS A 593 1.12 -20.74 17.74
N TRP A 594 1.17 -21.78 16.90
CA TRP A 594 0.69 -23.12 17.23
C TRP A 594 1.45 -24.27 16.55
#